data_AF-A0AAW2W3B8-F1
#
_entry.id   AF-A0AAW2W3B8-F1
#
_cell.length_a   1.000
_cell.length_b   1.000
_cell.length_c   1.000
_cell.angle_alpha   90.00
_cell.angle_beta   90.00
_cell.angle_gamma   90.00
#
_symmetry.space_group_name_H-M   'P 1'
#
loop_
_entity.id
_entity.type
_entity.pdbx_description
1 polymer ?
#
loop_
_entity_poly.entity_id
_entity_poly.type
_entity_poly.pdbx_seq_one_letter_code
_entity_poly.pdbx_strand_id
1 'polypeptide(L)'
;MASYPIALPPLSSPSTSPEVSAPTAESCINLGLSLFAKGRVKDALAQFDAALTLDPNPVEAQAALYNKACCHAYREEAKKAADCLRTALREYDLKFGTILNDPDLASFRAMPEFKELQEEARLGGEDIGYSFRRDLKLISEVQAPFRGIRRFFYVALSAAAGISLLFTYLGCSVLLKGVM
;
A
#
# COMPACT_ATOMS: atom_id res chain seq x y z
N MET A 1 20.97 76.48 36.54
CA MET A 1 19.91 75.50 36.16
C MET A 1 20.33 74.88 34.85
N ALA A 2 20.93 73.68 34.89
CA ALA A 2 21.40 72.97 33.70
C ALA A 2 20.30 72.00 33.23
N SER A 3 19.82 72.19 32.00
CA SER A 3 18.83 71.31 31.37
C SER A 3 19.52 70.02 30.91
N TYR A 4 19.02 68.88 31.37
CA TYR A 4 19.45 67.55 30.90
C TYR A 4 18.78 67.21 29.55
N PRO A 5 19.48 66.52 28.62
CA PRO A 5 18.86 66.02 27.40
C PRO A 5 18.04 64.75 27.68
N ILE A 6 16.83 64.69 27.12
CA ILE A 6 15.95 63.50 27.15
C ILE A 6 16.51 62.47 26.15
N ALA A 7 16.87 61.28 26.66
CA ALA A 7 17.21 60.13 25.84
C ALA A 7 15.92 59.50 25.27
N LEU A 8 15.83 59.38 23.94
CA LEU A 8 14.78 58.61 23.27
C LEU A 8 15.03 57.10 23.48
N PRO A 9 13.99 56.28 23.74
CA PRO A 9 14.15 54.84 23.80
C PRO A 9 14.41 54.26 22.40
N PRO A 10 15.11 53.13 22.27
CA PRO A 10 15.31 52.48 20.98
C PRO A 10 13.97 51.96 20.46
N LEU A 11 13.69 52.26 19.19
CA LEU A 11 12.55 51.72 18.46
C LEU A 11 12.75 50.20 18.32
N SER A 12 12.08 49.42 19.15
CA SER A 12 11.94 47.99 18.98
C SER A 12 11.00 47.72 17.81
N SER A 13 11.58 47.45 16.63
CA SER A 13 10.83 46.89 15.51
C SER A 13 10.79 45.36 15.63
N PRO A 14 9.61 44.72 15.77
CA PRO A 14 9.47 43.29 15.49
C PRO A 14 9.38 43.14 13.98
N SER A 15 10.52 43.02 13.30
CA SER A 15 10.55 42.59 11.90
C SER A 15 10.51 41.06 11.85
N THR A 16 9.37 40.46 12.17
CA THR A 16 9.12 39.06 11.81
C THR A 16 8.72 39.04 10.33
N SER A 17 9.73 39.08 9.47
CA SER A 17 9.60 38.55 8.11
C SER A 17 8.99 37.14 8.18
N PRO A 18 8.08 36.76 7.28
CA PRO A 18 7.57 35.39 7.24
C PRO A 18 8.78 34.49 7.00
N GLU A 19 9.15 33.73 8.02
CA GLU A 19 10.17 32.71 7.94
C GLU A 19 9.64 31.70 6.91
N VAL A 20 10.11 31.81 5.66
CA VAL A 20 9.95 30.74 4.67
C VAL A 20 10.80 29.61 5.22
N SER A 21 10.22 28.80 6.09
CA SER A 21 10.93 27.67 6.70
C SER A 21 11.45 26.81 5.55
N ALA A 22 12.74 26.51 5.56
CA ALA A 22 13.34 25.63 4.57
C ALA A 22 12.52 24.32 4.48
N PRO A 23 12.36 23.73 3.28
CA PRO A 23 11.60 22.50 3.13
C PRO A 23 12.24 21.40 3.99
N THR A 24 11.41 20.78 4.82
CA THR A 24 11.77 19.59 5.61
C THR A 24 11.22 18.33 4.94
N ALA A 25 11.78 17.16 5.26
CA ALA A 25 11.26 15.88 4.77
C ALA A 25 9.76 15.72 5.07
N GLU A 26 9.34 16.01 6.31
CA GLU A 26 7.94 16.02 6.71
C GLU A 26 7.07 16.97 5.85
N SER A 27 7.52 18.20 5.61
CA SER A 27 6.77 19.17 4.80
C SER A 27 6.59 18.69 3.35
N CYS A 28 7.62 18.05 2.78
CA CYS A 28 7.59 17.46 1.45
C CYS A 28 6.62 16.27 1.42
N ILE A 29 6.63 15.39 2.43
CA ILE A 29 5.68 14.27 2.52
C ILE A 29 4.24 14.79 2.56
N ASN A 30 3.95 15.77 3.42
CA ASN A 30 2.61 16.35 3.55
C ASN A 30 2.14 17.04 2.27
N LEU A 31 3.03 17.77 1.60
CA LEU A 31 2.73 18.38 0.31
C LEU A 31 2.50 17.31 -0.78
N GLY A 32 3.33 16.26 -0.81
CA GLY A 32 3.19 15.13 -1.71
C GLY A 32 1.84 14.43 -1.58
N LEU A 33 1.40 14.17 -0.34
CA LEU A 33 0.08 13.61 -0.05
C LEU A 33 -1.05 14.52 -0.56
N SER A 34 -0.96 15.84 -0.32
CA SER A 34 -1.94 16.81 -0.83
C SER A 34 -2.00 16.83 -2.37
N LEU A 35 -0.85 16.71 -3.04
CA LEU A 35 -0.77 16.66 -4.50
C LEU A 35 -1.34 15.35 -5.05
N PHE A 36 -1.04 14.22 -4.40
CA PHE A 36 -1.54 12.92 -4.79
C PHE A 36 -3.07 12.86 -4.69
N ALA A 37 -3.65 13.36 -3.59
CA ALA A 37 -5.10 13.47 -3.42
C ALA A 37 -5.79 14.34 -4.49
N LYS A 38 -5.06 15.28 -5.10
CA LYS A 38 -5.53 16.11 -6.22
C LYS A 38 -5.29 15.46 -7.59
N GLY A 39 -4.82 14.22 -7.65
CA GLY A 39 -4.45 13.53 -8.89
C GLY A 39 -3.16 14.04 -9.54
N ARG A 40 -2.41 14.94 -8.88
CA ARG A 40 -1.13 15.47 -9.38
C ARG A 40 0.02 14.52 -9.06
N VAL A 41 -0.08 13.28 -9.54
CA VAL A 41 0.79 12.17 -9.14
C VAL A 41 2.26 12.40 -9.50
N LYS A 42 2.55 13.07 -10.62
CA LYS A 42 3.94 13.42 -10.99
C LYS A 42 4.57 14.40 -10.01
N ASP A 43 3.80 15.39 -9.55
CA ASP A 43 4.28 16.39 -8.60
C ASP A 43 4.42 15.79 -7.20
N ALA A 44 3.49 14.89 -6.83
CA ALA A 44 3.58 14.14 -5.58
C ALA A 44 4.86 13.30 -5.51
N LEU A 45 5.20 12.58 -6.59
CA LEU A 45 6.47 11.83 -6.69
C LEU A 45 7.69 12.72 -6.47
N ALA A 46 7.72 13.90 -7.09
CA ALA A 46 8.83 14.84 -6.90
C ALA A 46 8.98 15.28 -5.43
N GLN A 47 7.87 15.43 -4.71
CA GLN A 47 7.91 15.75 -3.28
C GLN A 47 8.40 14.57 -2.42
N PHE A 48 7.96 13.34 -2.72
CA PHE A 48 8.47 12.17 -1.98
C PHE A 48 9.95 11.91 -2.28
N ASP A 49 10.40 12.14 -3.51
CA ASP A 49 11.83 12.10 -3.86
C ASP A 49 12.62 13.17 -3.11
N ALA A 50 12.11 14.41 -3.04
CA ALA A 50 12.72 15.47 -2.26
C ALA A 50 12.81 15.11 -0.78
N ALA A 51 11.75 14.55 -0.20
CA ALA A 51 11.75 14.13 1.21
C ALA A 51 12.87 13.12 1.51
N LEU A 52 13.14 12.18 0.59
CA LEU A 52 14.22 11.20 0.73
C LEU A 52 15.62 11.80 0.62
N THR A 53 15.76 13.03 0.11
CA THR A 53 17.04 13.75 0.02
C THR A 53 17.30 14.71 1.18
N LEU A 54 16.30 14.96 2.04
CA LEU A 54 16.34 15.98 3.10
C LEU A 54 16.71 15.41 4.48
N ASP A 55 17.53 14.35 4.52
CA ASP A 55 17.90 13.63 5.75
C ASP A 55 16.70 13.19 6.60
N PRO A 56 15.77 12.40 6.03
CA PRO A 56 14.59 11.97 6.74
C PRO A 56 14.95 11.05 7.90
N ASN A 57 14.22 11.18 9.01
CA ASN A 57 14.28 10.15 10.04
C ASN A 57 13.67 8.82 9.53
N PRO A 58 13.86 7.67 10.21
CA PRO A 58 13.38 6.39 9.71
C PRO A 58 11.87 6.32 9.44
N VAL A 59 11.05 7.04 10.21
CA VAL A 59 9.60 7.07 10.03
C VAL A 59 9.22 7.87 8.79
N GLU A 60 9.86 9.02 8.58
CA GLU A 60 9.68 9.85 7.38
C GLU A 60 10.14 9.12 6.12
N ALA A 61 11.29 8.44 6.17
CA ALA A 61 11.80 7.65 5.06
C ALA A 61 10.85 6.50 4.70
N GLN A 62 10.34 5.78 5.71
CA GLN A 62 9.31 4.75 5.52
C GLN A 62 8.07 5.33 4.81
N ALA A 63 7.56 6.46 5.30
CA ALA A 63 6.39 7.12 4.75
C ALA A 63 6.61 7.63 3.32
N ALA A 64 7.77 8.25 3.04
CA ALA A 64 8.11 8.74 1.72
C ALA A 64 8.23 7.61 0.69
N LEU A 65 8.92 6.51 1.01
CA LEU A 65 9.03 5.33 0.14
C LEU A 65 7.68 4.67 -0.09
N TYR A 66 6.87 4.54 0.95
CA TYR A 66 5.52 3.98 0.84
C TYR A 66 4.64 4.81 -0.09
N ASN A 67 4.54 6.11 0.13
CA ASN A 67 3.70 6.98 -0.69
C ASN A 67 4.23 7.10 -2.13
N LYS A 68 5.54 7.06 -2.32
CA LYS A 68 6.18 6.93 -3.64
C LYS A 68 5.75 5.63 -4.34
N ALA A 69 5.66 4.52 -3.61
CA ALA A 69 5.16 3.27 -4.16
C ALA A 69 3.69 3.37 -4.61
N CYS A 70 2.82 3.99 -3.79
CA CYS A 70 1.42 4.23 -4.17
C CYS A 70 1.31 5.08 -5.44
N CYS A 71 2.16 6.09 -5.60
CA CYS A 71 2.22 6.87 -6.82
C CYS A 71 2.64 6.06 -8.05
N HIS A 72 3.63 5.18 -7.93
CA HIS A 72 4.05 4.28 -9.01
C HIS A 72 2.97 3.25 -9.34
N ALA A 73 2.30 2.69 -8.33
CA ALA A 73 1.18 1.77 -8.50
C ALA A 73 0.02 2.43 -9.26
N TYR A 74 -0.34 3.66 -8.90
CA TYR A 74 -1.35 4.45 -9.61
C TYR A 74 -1.01 4.66 -11.09
N ARG A 75 0.28 4.79 -11.41
CA ARG A 75 0.80 4.95 -12.78
C ARG A 75 1.05 3.63 -13.51
N GLU A 76 0.67 2.49 -12.92
CA GLU A 76 0.93 1.14 -13.45
C GLU A 76 2.44 0.83 -13.63
N GLU A 77 3.30 1.54 -12.90
CA GLU A 77 4.75 1.33 -12.91
C GLU A 77 5.13 0.25 -11.87
N ALA A 78 4.61 -0.96 -12.07
CA ALA A 78 4.62 -2.05 -11.08
C ALA A 78 6.01 -2.38 -10.54
N LYS A 79 7.02 -2.45 -11.40
CA LYS A 79 8.41 -2.68 -10.97
C LYS A 79 8.92 -1.63 -9.97
N LYS A 80 8.69 -0.34 -10.26
CA LYS A 80 9.15 0.74 -9.37
C LYS A 80 8.36 0.77 -8.06
N ALA A 81 7.07 0.45 -8.10
CA ALA A 81 6.26 0.30 -6.90
C ALA A 81 6.81 -0.82 -6.01
N ALA A 82 7.11 -1.98 -6.59
CA ALA A 82 7.70 -3.12 -5.88
C ALA A 82 9.07 -2.76 -5.27
N ASP A 83 9.92 -2.06 -6.01
CA ASP A 83 11.24 -1.65 -5.53
C ASP A 83 11.14 -0.71 -4.32
N CYS A 84 10.27 0.30 -4.37
CA CYS A 84 10.05 1.22 -3.24
C CYS A 84 9.52 0.48 -2.00
N LEU A 85 8.55 -0.42 -2.18
CA LEU A 85 8.02 -1.24 -1.08
C LEU A 85 9.08 -2.16 -0.52
N ARG A 86 9.91 -2.78 -1.35
CA ARG A 86 10.99 -3.67 -0.91
C ARG A 86 11.96 -2.94 0.02
N THR A 87 12.34 -1.71 -0.32
CA THR A 87 13.17 -0.87 0.56
C THR A 87 12.43 -0.52 1.85
N ALA A 88 11.18 -0.06 1.79
CA ALA A 88 10.40 0.28 2.97
C ALA A 88 10.22 -0.91 3.95
N LEU A 89 10.02 -2.12 3.41
CA LEU A 89 9.87 -3.36 4.15
C LEU A 89 11.19 -3.82 4.79
N ARG A 90 12.31 -3.75 4.04
CA ARG A 90 13.61 -4.27 4.47
C ARG A 90 14.33 -3.33 5.44
N GLU A 91 14.40 -2.05 5.10
CA GLU A 91 15.26 -1.08 5.78
C GLU A 91 14.52 -0.33 6.88
N TYR A 92 13.21 -0.18 6.74
CA TYR A 92 12.40 0.65 7.63
C TYR A 92 11.31 -0.11 8.37
N ASP A 93 11.28 -1.45 8.28
CA ASP A 93 10.32 -2.31 8.98
C ASP A 93 8.83 -1.97 8.71
N LEU A 94 8.51 -1.56 7.47
CA LEU A 94 7.12 -1.41 7.05
C LEU A 94 6.38 -2.75 7.22
N LYS A 95 5.17 -2.70 7.78
CA LYS A 95 4.33 -3.89 7.94
C LYS A 95 3.72 -4.30 6.61
N PHE A 96 3.84 -5.58 6.24
CA PHE A 96 3.25 -6.07 4.99
C PHE A 96 1.71 -5.98 5.00
N GLY A 97 1.10 -6.07 6.19
CA GLY A 97 -0.33 -5.85 6.37
C GLY A 97 -0.80 -4.46 5.91
N THR A 98 0.04 -3.43 6.02
CA THR A 98 -0.28 -2.08 5.51
C THR A 98 -0.49 -2.11 4.00
N ILE A 99 0.40 -2.79 3.27
CA ILE A 99 0.37 -2.92 1.80
C ILE A 99 -0.88 -3.67 1.34
N LEU A 100 -1.28 -4.72 2.07
CA LEU A 100 -2.44 -5.54 1.72
C LEU A 100 -3.77 -4.82 1.89
N ASN A 101 -3.86 -3.93 2.87
CA ASN A 101 -5.09 -3.26 3.23
C ASN A 101 -5.24 -1.88 2.56
N ASP A 102 -4.19 -1.36 1.93
CA ASP A 102 -4.26 -0.07 1.24
C ASP A 102 -5.09 -0.17 -0.05
N PRO A 103 -6.18 0.62 -0.20
CA PRO A 103 -6.93 0.71 -1.45
C PRO A 103 -6.11 1.24 -2.65
N ASP A 104 -5.13 2.12 -2.44
CA ASP A 104 -4.31 2.71 -3.52
C ASP A 104 -3.39 1.67 -4.18
N LEU A 105 -3.10 0.58 -3.46
CA LEU A 105 -2.32 -0.54 -3.95
C LEU A 105 -3.19 -1.70 -4.49
N ALA A 106 -4.51 -1.52 -4.58
CA ALA A 106 -5.43 -2.58 -5.02
C ALA A 106 -5.14 -3.09 -6.44
N SER A 107 -4.86 -2.19 -7.38
CA SER A 107 -4.50 -2.54 -8.76
C SER A 107 -3.13 -3.23 -8.80
N PHE A 108 -2.17 -2.74 -8.02
CA PHE A 108 -0.82 -3.32 -7.93
C PHE A 108 -0.84 -4.75 -7.41
N ARG A 109 -1.73 -5.08 -6.47
CA ARG A 109 -1.87 -6.44 -5.92
C ARG A 109 -2.23 -7.52 -6.96
N ALA A 110 -2.74 -7.14 -8.13
CA ALA A 110 -3.01 -8.06 -9.24
C ALA A 110 -1.77 -8.34 -10.12
N MET A 111 -0.72 -7.51 -10.02
CA MET A 111 0.45 -7.53 -10.89
C MET A 111 1.44 -8.65 -10.52
N PRO A 112 2.24 -9.16 -11.47
CA PRO A 112 3.24 -10.19 -11.20
C PRO A 112 4.31 -9.72 -10.19
N GLU A 113 4.72 -8.46 -10.24
CA GLU A 113 5.74 -7.88 -9.34
C GLU A 113 5.27 -7.88 -7.87
N PHE A 114 3.97 -7.75 -7.63
CA PHE A 114 3.43 -7.91 -6.28
C PHE A 114 3.53 -9.37 -5.80
N LYS A 115 3.31 -10.35 -6.67
CA LYS A 115 3.47 -11.78 -6.33
C LYS A 115 4.93 -12.10 -6.03
N GLU A 116 5.87 -11.56 -6.79
CA GLU A 116 7.30 -11.68 -6.51
C GLU A 116 7.64 -11.09 -5.14
N LEU A 117 7.19 -9.85 -4.87
CA LEU A 117 7.38 -9.22 -3.56
C LEU A 117 6.78 -10.06 -2.43
N GLN A 118 5.59 -10.64 -2.64
CA GLN A 118 4.92 -11.50 -1.67
C GLN A 118 5.67 -12.83 -1.44
N GLU A 119 6.23 -13.43 -2.49
CA GLU A 119 7.03 -14.65 -2.39
C GLU A 119 8.39 -14.39 -1.74
N GLU A 120 9.06 -13.29 -2.08
CA GLU A 120 10.25 -12.81 -1.36
C GLU A 120 9.94 -12.68 0.14
N ALA A 121 8.76 -12.16 0.46
CA ALA A 121 8.30 -12.00 1.83
C ALA A 121 8.00 -13.29 2.57
N ARG A 122 7.50 -14.28 1.85
CA ARG A 122 7.26 -15.62 2.38
C ARG A 122 8.57 -16.39 2.58
N LEU A 123 9.53 -16.22 1.66
CA LEU A 123 10.78 -16.97 1.61
C LEU A 123 11.91 -16.37 2.46
N GLY A 124 11.86 -15.07 2.75
CA GLY A 124 12.91 -14.34 3.45
C GLY A 124 13.36 -14.97 4.76
N GLY A 125 14.57 -15.53 4.77
CA GLY A 125 15.39 -15.77 5.96
C GLY A 125 15.89 -14.46 6.59
N GLU A 126 16.85 -14.53 7.51
CA GLU A 126 17.33 -13.46 8.42
C GLU A 126 17.60 -12.06 7.80
N ASP A 127 17.72 -11.93 6.48
CA ASP A 127 18.06 -10.70 5.75
C ASP A 127 16.87 -9.76 5.47
N ILE A 128 15.63 -10.20 5.72
CA ILE A 128 14.44 -9.37 5.58
C ILE A 128 13.80 -9.20 6.96
N GLY A 129 13.69 -7.95 7.42
CA GLY A 129 13.32 -7.55 8.78
C GLY A 129 12.33 -8.48 9.51
N TYR A 130 12.59 -8.73 10.79
CA TYR A 130 11.92 -9.74 11.61
C TYR A 130 10.38 -9.64 11.64
N SER A 131 9.82 -8.45 11.42
CA SER A 131 8.37 -8.19 11.35
C SER A 131 7.74 -8.71 10.05
N PHE A 132 8.48 -8.73 8.94
CA PHE A 132 8.02 -9.09 7.61
C PHE A 132 7.52 -10.54 7.49
N ARG A 133 8.25 -11.49 8.11
CA ARG A 133 7.88 -12.92 8.10
C ARG A 133 6.61 -13.24 8.90
N ARG A 134 6.37 -12.54 10.01
CA ARG A 134 5.26 -12.86 10.93
C ARG A 134 3.92 -12.49 10.33
N ASP A 135 3.81 -11.30 9.76
CA ASP A 135 2.55 -10.81 9.18
C ASP A 135 2.01 -11.77 8.11
N LEU A 136 2.86 -12.23 7.18
CA LEU A 136 2.45 -13.15 6.12
C LEU A 136 2.08 -14.54 6.62
N LYS A 137 2.78 -15.07 7.62
CA LYS A 137 2.42 -16.35 8.22
C LYS A 137 1.02 -16.26 8.84
N LEU A 138 0.76 -15.21 9.63
CA LEU A 138 -0.56 -14.88 10.17
C LEU A 138 -1.64 -14.77 9.07
N ILE A 139 -1.36 -14.04 7.99
CA ILE A 139 -2.30 -13.87 6.87
C ILE A 139 -2.60 -15.22 6.17
N SER A 140 -1.57 -16.04 5.94
CA SER A 140 -1.72 -17.35 5.30
C SER A 140 -2.52 -18.33 6.17
N GLU A 141 -2.36 -18.27 7.49
CA GLU A 141 -3.10 -19.05 8.47
C GLU A 141 -4.56 -18.58 8.57
N VAL A 142 -4.83 -17.27 8.54
CA VAL A 142 -6.19 -16.70 8.56
C VAL A 142 -6.96 -16.98 7.26
N GLN A 143 -6.29 -17.05 6.10
CA GLN A 143 -6.93 -17.38 4.81
C GLN A 143 -7.08 -18.90 4.57
N ALA A 144 -6.28 -19.74 5.24
CA ALA A 144 -6.38 -21.20 5.15
C ALA A 144 -7.77 -21.79 5.49
N PRO A 145 -8.51 -21.36 6.52
CA PRO A 145 -9.82 -21.94 6.86
C PRO A 145 -10.88 -21.78 5.75
N PHE A 146 -10.74 -20.79 4.86
CA PHE A 146 -11.73 -20.54 3.80
C PHE A 146 -11.42 -21.23 2.46
N ARG A 147 -10.19 -21.75 2.27
CA ARG A 147 -9.85 -22.54 1.07
C ARG A 147 -10.63 -23.87 1.02
N GLY A 148 -10.86 -24.49 2.18
CA GLY A 148 -11.66 -25.71 2.28
C GLY A 148 -13.12 -25.46 1.92
N ILE A 149 -13.72 -24.42 2.52
CA ILE A 149 -15.14 -24.07 2.35
C ILE A 149 -15.49 -23.81 0.88
N ARG A 150 -14.65 -23.05 0.14
CA ARG A 150 -14.88 -22.81 -1.30
C ARG A 150 -14.88 -24.10 -2.11
N ARG A 151 -13.98 -25.05 -1.82
CA ARG A 151 -13.92 -26.35 -2.50
C ARG A 151 -15.15 -27.22 -2.19
N PHE A 152 -15.64 -27.20 -0.96
CA PHE A 152 -16.87 -27.90 -0.59
C PHE A 152 -18.09 -27.40 -1.39
N PHE A 153 -18.25 -26.07 -1.54
CA PHE A 153 -19.34 -25.51 -2.34
C PHE A 153 -19.26 -25.90 -3.83
N TYR A 154 -18.06 -25.90 -4.43
CA TYR A 154 -17.89 -26.33 -5.83
C TYR A 154 -18.20 -27.80 -6.04
N VAL A 155 -17.76 -28.68 -5.14
CA VAL A 155 -18.05 -30.13 -5.23
C VAL A 155 -19.55 -30.39 -5.04
N ALA A 156 -20.19 -29.72 -4.09
CA ALA A 156 -21.64 -29.82 -3.87
C ALA A 156 -22.44 -29.36 -5.09
N LEU A 157 -22.04 -28.24 -5.72
CA LEU A 157 -22.69 -27.72 -6.93
C LEU A 157 -22.54 -28.69 -8.12
N SER A 158 -21.36 -29.28 -8.28
CA SER A 158 -21.06 -30.23 -9.35
C SER A 158 -21.87 -31.53 -9.20
N ALA A 159 -21.99 -32.03 -7.97
CA ALA A 159 -22.75 -33.24 -7.67
C ALA A 159 -24.26 -33.05 -7.94
N ALA A 160 -24.83 -31.90 -7.55
CA ALA A 160 -26.24 -31.59 -7.79
C ALA A 160 -26.57 -31.53 -9.30
N ALA A 161 -25.69 -30.94 -10.11
CA ALA A 161 -25.85 -30.89 -11.57
C ALA A 161 -25.79 -32.29 -12.21
N GLY A 162 -24.88 -33.15 -11.74
CA GLY A 162 -24.78 -34.53 -12.22
C GLY A 162 -26.02 -35.37 -11.90
N ILE A 163 -26.56 -35.22 -10.69
CA ILE A 163 -27.80 -35.90 -10.28
C ILE A 163 -28.99 -35.44 -11.13
N SER A 164 -29.12 -34.13 -11.36
CA SER A 164 -30.18 -33.58 -12.22
C SER A 164 -30.12 -34.13 -13.65
N LEU A 165 -28.93 -34.19 -14.25
CA LEU A 165 -28.74 -34.71 -15.61
C LEU A 165 -29.09 -36.21 -15.71
N LEU A 166 -28.74 -37.00 -14.69
CA LEU A 166 -29.10 -38.41 -14.59
C LEU A 166 -30.62 -38.63 -14.55
N PHE A 167 -31.34 -37.85 -13.73
CA PHE A 167 -32.80 -37.94 -13.67
C PHE A 167 -33.47 -37.53 -14.98
N THR A 168 -32.98 -36.48 -15.65
CA THR A 168 -33.48 -36.07 -16.96
C THR A 168 -33.21 -37.13 -18.02
N TYR A 169 -32.02 -37.73 -18.03
CA TYR A 169 -31.66 -38.76 -19.00
C TYR A 169 -32.44 -40.06 -18.79
N LEU A 170 -32.59 -40.53 -17.54
CA LEU A 170 -33.42 -41.70 -17.21
C LEU A 170 -34.90 -41.43 -17.53
N GLY A 171 -35.42 -40.26 -17.19
CA GLY A 171 -36.80 -39.87 -17.48
C GLY A 171 -37.11 -39.86 -18.98
N CYS A 172 -36.22 -39.28 -19.79
CA CYS A 172 -36.35 -39.32 -21.26
C CYS A 172 -36.23 -40.74 -21.82
N SER A 173 -35.32 -41.57 -21.30
CA SER A 173 -35.14 -42.96 -21.77
C SER A 173 -36.37 -43.84 -21.51
N VAL A 174 -37.05 -43.65 -20.37
CA VAL A 174 -38.30 -44.34 -20.04
C VAL A 174 -39.46 -43.84 -20.91
N LEU A 175 -39.55 -42.53 -21.15
CA LEU A 175 -40.56 -41.94 -22.05
C LEU A 175 -40.40 -42.43 -23.50
N LEU A 176 -39.17 -42.56 -24.01
CA LEU A 176 -38.94 -43.08 -25.36
C LEU A 176 -39.30 -44.57 -25.51
N LYS A 177 -39.14 -45.38 -24.46
CA LYS A 177 -39.49 -46.81 -24.49
C LYS A 177 -40.99 -47.10 -24.33
N GLY A 178 -41.77 -46.12 -23.87
CA GLY A 178 -43.23 -46.25 -23.72
C GLY A 178 -44.05 -45.79 -24.93
N VAL A 179 -43.40 -45.27 -25.98
CA VAL A 179 -44.04 -44.70 -27.19
C VAL A 179 -43.74 -45.55 -28.45
N MET A 180 -43.01 -46.66 -28.32
CA MET A 180 -42.80 -47.68 -29.36
C MET A 180 -43.50 -48.98 -28.97
#